data_AF-F7QV51-F1
#
_entry.id   AF-F7QV51-F1
#
_cell.length_a   1.000
_cell.length_b   1.000
_cell.length_c   1.000
_cell.angle_alpha   90.00
_cell.angle_beta   90.00
_cell.angle_gamma   90.00
#
_symmetry.space_group_name_H-M   'P 1'
#
loop_
_entity.id
_entity.type
_entity.pdbx_description
1 polymer ?
#
loop_
_entity_poly.entity_id
_entity_poly.type
_entity_poly.pdbx_seq_one_letter_code
_entity_poly.pdbx_strand_id
1 'polypeptide(L)'
;MDINEVIEAVQKRLSLLPNLKSTVESLDNEIVQILVKDAVNQAKSDGFTELNIEMGAVYLAAHFCNVISATNTNVSKQQASVLTIEYFDRAGVDDYLLEYKRLKSSLSSSSIQFL
;
A
#
# COMPACT_ATOMS: atom_id res chain seq x y z
N MET A 1 11.34 -5.95 -17.56
CA MET A 1 10.69 -4.66 -17.27
C MET A 1 11.67 -3.78 -16.52
N ASP A 2 11.84 -2.51 -16.91
CA ASP A 2 12.70 -1.60 -16.15
C ASP A 2 12.06 -1.36 -14.77
N ILE A 3 12.85 -1.41 -13.70
CA ILE A 3 12.34 -1.17 -12.35
C ILE A 3 11.74 0.22 -12.21
N ASN A 4 12.24 1.19 -12.98
CA ASN A 4 11.69 2.54 -13.02
C ASN A 4 10.31 2.58 -13.67
N GLU A 5 10.08 1.81 -14.73
CA GLU A 5 8.76 1.65 -15.35
C GLU A 5 7.76 1.03 -14.35
N VAL A 6 8.20 0.07 -13.54
CA VAL A 6 7.37 -0.54 -12.48
C VAL A 6 7.00 0.51 -11.42
N ILE A 7 7.98 1.29 -10.98
CA ILE A 7 7.78 2.35 -9.97
C ILE A 7 6.79 3.40 -10.48
N GLU A 8 6.94 3.88 -11.72
CA GLU A 8 6.01 4.83 -12.33
C GLU A 8 4.59 4.25 -12.46
N ALA A 9 4.48 2.98 -12.86
CA ALA A 9 3.20 2.31 -13.01
C ALA A 9 2.49 2.12 -11.66
N VAL A 10 3.24 1.72 -10.62
CA VAL A 10 2.72 1.61 -9.24
C VAL A 10 2.27 2.97 -8.72
N GLN A 11 3.07 4.02 -8.90
CA GLN A 11 2.72 5.37 -8.46
C GLN A 11 1.45 5.88 -9.15
N LYS A 12 1.34 5.65 -10.47
CA LYS A 12 0.13 5.98 -11.23
C LYS A 12 -1.09 5.23 -10.70
N ARG A 13 -1.00 3.91 -10.50
CA ARG A 13 -2.12 3.11 -9.98
C ARG A 13 -2.52 3.52 -8.56
N LEU A 14 -1.55 3.84 -7.72
CA LEU A 14 -1.78 4.33 -6.36
C LEU A 14 -2.67 5.60 -6.36
N SER A 15 -2.41 6.54 -7.28
CA SER A 15 -3.19 7.78 -7.42
C SER A 15 -4.63 7.56 -7.93
N LEU A 16 -4.90 6.41 -8.54
CA LEU A 16 -6.21 6.04 -9.08
C LEU A 16 -7.07 5.29 -8.07
N LEU A 17 -6.53 4.86 -6.93
CA LEU A 17 -7.28 4.18 -5.89
C LEU A 17 -8.19 5.20 -5.17
N PRO A 18 -9.52 5.14 -5.34
CA PRO A 18 -10.41 6.19 -4.84
C PRO A 18 -10.37 6.30 -3.31
N ASN A 19 -10.16 5.19 -2.63
CA ASN A 19 -10.10 5.13 -1.16
C ASN A 19 -8.76 5.59 -0.57
N LEU A 20 -7.73 5.76 -1.42
CA LEU A 20 -6.39 6.16 -1.00
C LEU A 20 -5.98 7.52 -1.58
N LYS A 21 -6.75 8.06 -2.53
CA LYS A 21 -6.41 9.28 -3.25
C LYS A 21 -6.14 10.47 -2.31
N SER A 22 -7.03 10.74 -1.36
CA SER A 22 -6.85 11.83 -0.38
C SER A 22 -5.65 11.59 0.54
N THR A 23 -5.41 10.33 0.93
CA THR A 23 -4.24 9.93 1.72
C THR A 23 -2.94 10.19 0.98
N VAL A 24 -2.84 9.79 -0.29
CA VAL A 24 -1.66 10.01 -1.12
C VAL A 24 -1.44 11.49 -1.40
N GLU A 25 -2.51 12.25 -1.69
CA GLU A 25 -2.44 13.70 -1.91
C GLU A 25 -1.99 14.47 -0.67
N SER A 26 -2.22 13.93 0.54
CA SER A 26 -1.78 14.55 1.80
C SER A 26 -0.32 14.26 2.17
N LEU A 27 0.34 13.33 1.49
CA LEU A 27 1.74 12.97 1.72
C LEU A 27 2.66 13.76 0.79
N ASP A 28 3.88 14.02 1.25
CA ASP A 28 4.92 14.58 0.40
C ASP A 28 5.25 13.61 -0.75
N ASN A 29 5.43 14.14 -1.97
CA ASN A 29 5.69 13.34 -3.15
C ASN A 29 7.00 12.54 -3.03
N GLU A 30 8.03 13.08 -2.39
CA GLU A 30 9.28 12.35 -2.12
C GLU A 30 9.03 11.16 -1.18
N ILE A 31 8.18 11.32 -0.17
CA ILE A 31 7.78 10.22 0.72
C ILE A 31 7.06 9.15 -0.10
N VAL A 32 6.07 9.52 -0.91
CA VAL A 32 5.33 8.56 -1.75
C VAL A 32 6.26 7.79 -2.68
N GLN A 33 7.23 8.46 -3.31
CA GLN A 33 8.22 7.82 -4.18
C GLN A 33 9.10 6.81 -3.44
N ILE A 34 9.56 7.14 -2.23
CA ILE A 34 10.35 6.22 -1.39
C ILE A 34 9.51 4.98 -1.03
N LEU A 35 8.26 5.16 -0.62
CA LEU A 35 7.37 4.05 -0.24
C LEU A 35 7.04 3.14 -1.43
N VAL A 36 6.83 3.71 -2.61
CA VAL A 36 6.63 2.93 -3.84
C VAL A 36 7.89 2.11 -4.15
N LYS A 37 9.07 2.71 -4.06
CA LYS A 37 10.33 2.02 -4.30
C LYS A 37 10.56 0.88 -3.31
N ASP A 38 10.29 1.11 -2.03
CA ASP A 38 10.40 0.08 -0.99
C ASP A 38 9.41 -1.06 -1.23
N ALA A 39 8.17 -0.73 -1.62
CA ALA A 39 7.16 -1.72 -1.95
C ALA A 39 7.55 -2.61 -3.15
N VAL A 40 8.12 -2.01 -4.21
CA VAL A 40 8.61 -2.75 -5.37
C VAL A 40 9.78 -3.67 -4.99
N ASN A 41 10.75 -3.16 -4.22
CA ASN A 41 11.88 -3.95 -3.75
C ASN A 41 11.44 -5.13 -2.87
N GLN A 42 10.49 -4.90 -1.96
CA GLN A 42 9.97 -5.93 -1.08
C GLN A 42 9.16 -6.97 -1.87
N ALA A 43 8.30 -6.56 -2.81
CA ALA A 43 7.59 -7.48 -3.69
C ALA A 43 8.58 -8.35 -4.51
N LYS A 44 9.64 -7.75 -5.04
CA LYS A 44 10.70 -8.50 -5.73
C LYS A 44 11.38 -9.52 -4.83
N SER A 45 11.75 -9.12 -3.60
CA SER A 45 12.35 -10.02 -2.61
C SER A 45 11.42 -11.17 -2.22
N ASP A 46 10.11 -10.93 -2.25
CA ASP A 46 9.08 -11.91 -1.92
C ASP A 46 8.73 -12.85 -3.10
N GLY A 47 9.44 -12.75 -4.22
CA GLY A 47 9.33 -13.66 -5.36
C GLY A 47 8.29 -13.23 -6.40
N PHE A 48 7.75 -12.01 -6.31
CA PHE A 48 6.94 -11.46 -7.40
C PHE A 48 7.81 -11.23 -8.65
N THR A 49 7.28 -11.60 -9.80
CA THR A 49 7.95 -11.51 -11.11
C THR A 49 7.37 -10.37 -11.93
N GLU A 50 7.94 -10.10 -13.10
CA GLU A 50 7.50 -8.99 -13.98
C GLU A 50 5.99 -9.02 -14.29
N LEU A 51 5.36 -10.20 -14.25
CA LEU A 51 3.93 -10.37 -14.52
C LEU A 51 3.01 -9.89 -13.40
N ASN A 52 3.48 -9.86 -12.15
CA ASN A 52 2.63 -9.60 -10.97
C ASN A 52 3.25 -8.66 -9.93
N ILE A 53 4.50 -8.23 -10.13
CA ILE A 53 5.22 -7.32 -9.23
C ILE A 53 4.52 -5.98 -9.08
N GLU A 54 3.96 -5.44 -10.17
CA GLU A 54 3.21 -4.18 -10.12
C GLU A 54 2.00 -4.32 -9.19
N MET A 55 1.24 -5.41 -9.30
CA MET A 55 0.05 -5.61 -8.49
C MET A 55 0.40 -5.81 -7.01
N GLY A 56 1.40 -6.65 -6.71
CA GLY A 56 1.88 -6.82 -5.34
C GLY A 56 2.40 -5.51 -4.74
N ALA A 57 3.19 -4.76 -5.50
CA ALA A 57 3.75 -3.48 -5.06
C ALA A 57 2.69 -2.40 -4.85
N VAL A 58 1.61 -2.35 -5.64
CA VAL A 58 0.50 -1.40 -5.44
C VAL A 58 -0.17 -1.62 -4.08
N TYR A 59 -0.51 -2.87 -3.73
CA TYR A 59 -1.13 -3.16 -2.44
C TYR A 59 -0.19 -2.88 -1.28
N LEU A 60 1.10 -3.17 -1.43
CA LEU A 60 2.09 -2.90 -0.38
C LEU A 60 2.36 -1.39 -0.21
N ALA A 61 2.47 -0.64 -1.31
CA ALA A 61 2.62 0.81 -1.28
C ALA A 61 1.38 1.49 -0.68
N ALA A 62 0.18 0.99 -0.99
CA ALA A 62 -1.07 1.47 -0.42
C ALA A 62 -1.10 1.28 1.10
N HIS A 63 -0.69 0.10 1.57
CA HIS A 63 -0.53 -0.16 3.00
C HIS A 63 0.46 0.81 3.66
N PHE A 64 1.64 1.03 3.07
CA PHE A 64 2.63 1.95 3.62
C PHE A 64 2.12 3.40 3.71
N CYS A 65 1.46 3.89 2.66
CA CYS A 65 0.87 5.23 2.66
C CYS A 65 -0.21 5.36 3.73
N ASN A 66 -1.03 4.31 3.92
CA ASN A 66 -2.07 4.28 4.94
C ASN A 66 -1.49 4.30 6.36
N VAL A 67 -0.46 3.50 6.63
CA VAL A 67 0.23 3.45 7.94
C VAL A 67 0.88 4.80 8.28
N ILE A 68 1.58 5.41 7.32
CA ILE A 68 2.27 6.69 7.54
C ILE A 68 1.26 7.83 7.71
N SER A 69 0.18 7.86 6.92
CA SER A 69 -0.89 8.85 7.09
C SER A 69 -1.61 8.70 8.42
N ALA A 70 -1.93 7.46 8.83
CA ALA A 70 -2.50 7.19 10.14
C ALA A 70 -1.55 7.62 11.28
N THR A 71 -0.24 7.49 11.10
CA THR A 71 0.77 7.96 12.06
C THR A 71 0.89 9.49 12.07
N ASN A 72 0.78 10.15 10.92
CA ASN A 72 0.69 11.61 10.83
C ASN A 72 -0.59 12.18 11.47
N THR A 73 -1.68 11.40 11.53
CA THR A 73 -2.86 11.83 12.30
C THR A 73 -2.59 11.91 13.81
N ASN A 74 -1.55 11.28 14.36
CA ASN A 74 -1.20 11.47 15.79
C ASN A 74 -0.60 12.84 16.10
N VAL A 75 -0.03 13.53 15.10
CA VAL A 75 0.47 14.91 15.25
C VAL A 75 -0.68 15.93 15.18
N SER A 76 -1.79 15.59 14.51
CA SER A 76 -3.00 16.43 14.42
C SER A 76 -4.10 16.07 15.44
N LYS A 77 -4.12 14.84 15.99
CA LYS A 77 -5.13 14.32 16.94
C LYS A 77 -5.00 14.85 18.36
N GLN A 78 -3.94 15.56 18.72
CA GLN A 78 -3.92 16.32 19.99
C GLN A 78 -4.86 17.54 19.97
N GLN A 79 -5.59 17.78 18.87
CA GLN A 79 -6.50 18.91 18.71
C GLN A 79 -7.91 18.52 18.25
N ALA A 80 -8.50 17.43 18.74
CA ALA A 80 -9.96 17.24 18.65
C ALA A 80 -10.45 16.31 19.75
N SER A 81 -10.76 16.93 20.89
CA SER A 81 -11.42 16.32 22.03
C SER A 81 -12.83 15.86 21.64
N VAL A 82 -13.16 14.61 21.97
CA VAL A 82 -14.51 14.05 22.15
C VAL A 82 -15.30 13.72 20.87
N LEU A 83 -15.81 12.48 20.82
CA LEU A 83 -16.82 11.91 19.90
C LEU A 83 -16.34 11.54 18.49
N THR A 84 -15.88 10.29 18.29
CA THR A 84 -16.55 9.27 17.44
C THR A 84 -15.83 7.93 17.70
N ILE A 85 -16.54 6.97 18.29
CA ILE A 85 -16.09 5.58 18.39
C ILE A 85 -16.49 4.92 17.06
N GLU A 86 -15.62 5.03 16.06
CA GLU A 86 -15.65 4.13 14.89
C GLU A 86 -14.52 3.13 15.06
N TYR A 87 -14.91 1.86 15.11
CA TYR A 87 -14.12 0.66 15.32
C TYR A 87 -12.68 0.74 14.77
N PHE A 88 -11.73 1.11 15.63
CA PHE A 88 -10.31 0.73 15.48
C PHE A 88 -10.17 -0.78 15.78
N ASP A 89 -10.90 -1.63 15.05
CA ASP A 89 -10.81 -3.09 15.18
C ASP A 89 -10.03 -3.71 14.02
N ARG A 90 -8.82 -3.20 13.79
CA ARG A 90 -7.84 -3.91 12.96
C ARG A 90 -6.49 -3.81 13.62
N ALA A 91 -6.05 -4.92 14.20
CA ALA A 91 -4.73 -5.14 14.76
C ALA A 91 -3.60 -4.97 13.72
N GLY A 92 -3.40 -3.75 13.22
CA GLY A 92 -2.35 -3.40 12.26
C GLY A 92 -2.49 -3.99 10.85
N VAL A 93 -3.58 -4.68 10.53
CA VAL A 93 -3.81 -5.29 9.21
C VAL A 93 -4.94 -4.57 8.49
N ASP A 94 -4.63 -3.77 7.48
CA ASP A 94 -5.63 -3.19 6.58
C ASP A 94 -5.92 -4.13 5.39
N ASP A 95 -6.96 -3.81 4.61
CA ASP A 95 -7.37 -4.64 3.45
C ASP A 95 -6.27 -4.71 2.39
N TYR A 96 -5.42 -3.68 2.29
CA TYR A 96 -4.28 -3.66 1.38
C TYR A 96 -3.21 -4.68 1.76
N LEU A 97 -2.85 -4.76 3.04
CA LEU A 97 -1.91 -5.77 3.54
C LEU A 97 -2.51 -7.19 3.44
N LEU A 98 -3.81 -7.34 3.64
CA LEU A 98 -4.50 -8.62 3.47
C LEU A 98 -4.42 -9.11 2.02
N GLU A 99 -4.73 -8.25 1.05
CA GLU A 99 -4.62 -8.59 -0.38
C GLU A 99 -3.17 -8.86 -0.79
N TYR A 100 -2.21 -8.09 -0.29
CA TYR A 100 -0.79 -8.37 -0.51
C TYR A 100 -0.40 -9.77 -0.04
N LYS A 101 -0.80 -10.16 1.18
CA LYS A 101 -0.54 -11.49 1.73
C LYS A 101 -1.25 -12.59 0.94
N ARG A 102 -2.48 -12.35 0.48
CA ARG A 102 -3.22 -13.27 -0.39
C ARG A 102 -2.47 -13.51 -1.71
N LEU A 103 -2.01 -12.44 -2.35
CA LEU A 103 -1.20 -12.53 -3.56
C LEU A 103 0.11 -13.28 -3.32
N LYS A 104 0.82 -12.96 -2.24
CA LYS A 104 2.04 -13.67 -1.85
C LYS A 104 1.80 -15.17 -1.65
N SER A 105 0.71 -15.54 -0.97
CA SER A 105 0.33 -16.94 -0.80
C SER A 105 -0.01 -17.63 -2.13
N SER A 106 -0.60 -16.92 -3.09
CA SER A 106 -0.91 -17.49 -4.41
C SER A 106 0.35 -17.83 -5.22
N LEU A 107 1.47 -17.14 -4.98
CA LEU A 107 2.77 -17.46 -5.59
C LEU A 107 3.27 -18.84 -5.18
N SER A 108 3.12 -19.20 -3.89
CA SER A 108 3.54 -20.52 -3.38
C SER A 108 2.64 -21.67 -3.87
N SER A 109 1.40 -21.37 -4.21
CA SER A 109 0.39 -22.39 -4.56
C SER A 109 0.31 -22.70 -6.06
N SER A 110 1.04 -21.98 -6.92
CA SER A 110 0.95 -22.07 -8.40
C SER A 110 -0.47 -21.91 -8.99
N SER A 111 -1.42 -21.43 -8.20
CA SER A 111 -2.79 -21.16 -8.61
C SER A 111 -3.16 -19.74 -8.19
N ILE A 112 -3.20 -18.82 -9.16
CA ILE A 112 -3.77 -17.50 -8.93
C ILE A 112 -5.30 -17.68 -8.99
N GLN A 113 -5.93 -17.84 -7.83
CA GLN A 113 -7.40 -17.78 -7.76
C GLN A 113 -7.82 -16.30 -7.74
N PHE A 114 -8.27 -15.85 -8.91
CA PHE A 114 -9.05 -14.63 -9.04
C PHE A 114 -10.49 -14.96 -8.62
N LEU A 115 -10.98 -14.25 -7.62
CA LEU A 115 -12.41 -14.13 -7.31
C LEU A 115 -12.93 -12.88 -8.01
#